data_AF-A0A5E8HFS8-F1
#
_entry.id   AF-A0A5E8HFS8-F1
#
_cell.length_a   1.000
_cell.length_b   1.000
_cell.length_c   1.000
_cell.angle_alpha   90.00
_cell.angle_beta   90.00
_cell.angle_gamma   90.00
#
_symmetry.space_group_name_H-M   'P 1'
#
loop_
_entity.id
_entity.type
_entity.pdbx_description
1 polymer ?
#
loop_
_entity_poly.entity_id
_entity_poly.type
_entity_poly.pdbx_seq_one_letter_code
_entity_poly.pdbx_strand_id
1 'polypeptide(L)'
;MNSIFYSFFLIVLFSSACKLNLNNPSDPYSRDFFLTNVMRSFLSFDPCPNFQTWKKTYGTGTSKTTGSDLIILSNGDYLVSGVTRQYIISGSPVGVTNNFAGTNGTTLNTFLMRVSKDNGDILWVDYMGEAVAEKYYKPNLHKYSNGDISVAFIVTGASQPSPLNAKSGIGIPAVFVGRIREDGSRVWYTYFDSPSVGQTIVSALDPSNRLHVFVEIIANSGHASFESGNMLLNATLGDISDTDTIHLSVNENGFMIFQSYLTSIGFDDVFGAKANANGLFVTGNATQSIDGTVAHPDPGLPVPFLFKLSETDETVVWSRYLGIPAEGGYGDPNRILLKDDQIFYVGSARYSYGSPVEPTVAPDGSIKHFLFSKFNTNGDNVWTSFLGSTSESIVEFSESDPLYLSSSQVLFRAHASEVSNRFSSTPNLVTDNASGDYPIADVFLNPITGEFNRFHYQSNLTSPSQEKTEVMREVCTGKLVRLNYTKFTSSNSPEETQISIETVSVP
;
A
#
# COMPACT_ATOMS: atom_id res chain seq x y z
N MET A 1 -15.66 -12.69 23.67
CA MET A 1 -16.68 -12.90 24.73
C MET A 1 -16.80 -11.75 25.73
N ASN A 2 -15.71 -11.07 26.12
CA ASN A 2 -15.80 -9.99 27.13
C ASN A 2 -16.47 -8.68 26.64
N SER A 3 -16.26 -8.26 25.38
CA SER A 3 -16.85 -7.02 24.83
C SER A 3 -18.39 -7.02 24.83
N ILE A 4 -19.03 -8.14 24.46
CA ILE A 4 -20.51 -8.27 24.47
C ILE A 4 -21.06 -8.17 25.89
N PHE A 5 -20.33 -8.71 26.87
CA PHE A 5 -20.73 -8.67 28.27
C PHE A 5 -20.67 -7.24 28.83
N TYR A 6 -19.63 -6.47 28.49
CA TYR A 6 -19.51 -5.06 28.88
C TYR A 6 -20.53 -4.16 28.19
N SER A 7 -20.78 -4.34 26.89
CA SER A 7 -21.80 -3.59 26.15
C SER A 7 -23.21 -3.86 26.67
N PHE A 8 -23.52 -5.12 27.02
CA PHE A 8 -24.78 -5.49 27.66
C PHE A 8 -24.93 -4.83 29.04
N PHE A 9 -23.86 -4.80 29.83
CA PHE A 9 -23.84 -4.14 31.14
C PHE A 9 -24.05 -2.62 31.05
N LEU A 10 -23.44 -1.97 30.05
CA LEU A 10 -23.62 -0.54 29.76
C LEU A 10 -25.09 -0.25 29.40
N ILE A 11 -25.69 -1.04 28.51
CA ILE A 11 -27.09 -0.86 28.09
C ILE A 11 -28.04 -1.00 29.29
N VAL A 12 -27.79 -1.94 30.20
CA VAL A 12 -28.56 -2.11 31.45
C VAL A 12 -28.34 -0.94 32.43
N LEU A 13 -27.13 -0.39 32.51
CA LEU A 13 -26.81 0.77 33.35
C LEU A 13 -27.45 2.08 32.86
N PHE A 14 -27.50 2.31 31.55
CA PHE A 14 -28.08 3.52 30.95
C PHE A 14 -29.61 3.47 30.80
N SER A 15 -30.20 2.28 30.66
CA SER A 15 -31.66 2.11 30.60
C SER A 15 -32.36 2.22 31.97
N SER A 16 -31.63 2.07 33.07
CA SER A 16 -32.19 2.10 34.43
C SER A 16 -32.04 3.44 35.17
N ALA A 17 -31.39 4.45 34.57
CA ALA A 17 -31.28 5.78 35.16
C ALA A 17 -31.29 6.89 34.09
N CYS A 18 -32.38 7.66 34.01
CA CYS A 18 -32.51 8.79 33.07
C CYS A 18 -31.55 9.97 33.34
N LYS A 19 -30.72 9.91 34.39
CA LYS A 19 -29.71 10.92 34.71
C LYS A 19 -28.57 10.28 35.51
N LEU A 20 -27.35 10.29 34.95
CA LEU A 20 -26.15 9.95 35.72
C LEU A 20 -25.98 10.99 36.82
N ASN A 21 -26.04 10.55 38.08
CA ASN A 21 -25.70 11.36 39.23
C ASN A 21 -24.28 10.97 39.64
N LEU A 22 -23.32 11.89 39.59
CA LEU A 22 -21.91 11.67 39.93
C LEU A 22 -21.53 12.54 41.13
N ASN A 23 -22.41 12.59 42.14
CA ASN A 23 -22.29 13.56 43.23
C ASN A 23 -21.32 13.09 44.32
N ASN A 24 -20.95 11.80 44.37
CA ASN A 24 -19.93 11.32 45.32
C ASN A 24 -19.05 10.17 44.76
N PRO A 25 -18.21 10.44 43.74
CA PRO A 25 -17.40 9.44 43.05
C PRO A 25 -16.22 8.90 43.88
N SER A 26 -16.01 9.42 45.09
CA SER A 26 -14.88 9.09 45.99
C SER A 26 -15.24 8.18 47.17
N ASP A 27 -16.53 7.91 47.40
CA ASP A 27 -16.99 7.00 48.46
C ASP A 27 -17.07 5.55 47.95
N PRO A 28 -16.23 4.61 48.42
CA PRO A 28 -16.18 3.23 47.93
C PRO A 28 -17.49 2.44 48.07
N TYR A 29 -18.40 2.88 48.94
CA TYR A 29 -19.69 2.24 49.17
C TYR A 29 -20.82 2.86 48.34
N SER A 30 -20.54 3.91 47.57
CA SER A 30 -21.54 4.60 46.76
C SER A 30 -21.71 3.96 45.37
N ARG A 31 -22.92 4.06 44.82
CA ARG A 31 -23.22 3.68 43.44
C ARG A 31 -22.38 4.48 42.44
N ASP A 32 -22.11 5.75 42.76
CA ASP A 32 -21.38 6.70 41.92
C ASP A 32 -19.90 6.30 41.79
N PHE A 33 -19.28 5.78 42.85
CA PHE A 33 -17.92 5.23 42.83
C PHE A 33 -17.83 3.99 41.93
N PHE A 34 -18.79 3.07 42.04
CA PHE A 34 -18.82 1.89 41.17
C PHE A 34 -19.01 2.27 39.69
N LEU A 35 -19.98 3.15 39.38
CA LEU A 35 -20.21 3.66 38.03
C LEU A 35 -18.96 4.35 37.45
N THR A 36 -18.31 5.20 38.25
CA THR A 36 -17.08 5.90 37.84
C THR A 36 -15.96 4.92 37.57
N ASN A 37 -15.78 3.88 38.40
CA ASN A 37 -14.75 2.87 38.19
C ASN A 37 -15.05 1.96 37.00
N VAL A 38 -16.31 1.56 36.77
CA VAL A 38 -16.70 0.79 35.58
C VAL A 38 -16.47 1.62 34.31
N MET A 39 -16.87 2.89 34.31
CA MET A 39 -16.60 3.81 33.19
C MET A 39 -15.10 4.00 32.99
N ARG A 40 -14.32 4.19 34.06
CA ARG A 40 -12.85 4.30 33.97
C ARG A 40 -12.25 3.02 33.41
N SER A 41 -12.61 1.85 33.92
CA SER A 41 -12.11 0.55 33.43
C SER A 41 -12.51 0.28 31.98
N PHE A 42 -13.70 0.71 31.55
CA PHE A 42 -14.15 0.61 30.16
C PHE A 42 -13.37 1.58 29.26
N LEU A 43 -13.18 2.83 29.69
CA LEU A 43 -12.43 3.86 28.95
C LEU A 43 -10.91 3.64 28.97
N SER A 44 -10.39 2.95 29.99
CA SER A 44 -8.98 2.59 30.15
C SER A 44 -8.68 1.17 29.69
N PHE A 45 -9.65 0.48 29.08
CA PHE A 45 -9.43 -0.84 28.53
C PHE A 45 -8.47 -0.70 27.35
N ASP A 46 -7.24 -1.18 27.52
CA ASP A 46 -6.29 -1.31 26.41
C ASP A 46 -6.63 -2.60 25.64
N PRO A 47 -7.13 -2.51 24.40
CA PRO A 47 -7.40 -3.69 23.58
C PRO A 47 -6.12 -4.43 23.17
N CYS A 48 -4.95 -3.90 23.53
CA CYS A 48 -3.65 -4.37 23.15
C CYS A 48 -2.72 -4.56 24.36
N PRO A 49 -3.08 -5.45 25.31
CA PRO A 49 -2.26 -5.69 26.48
C PRO A 49 -0.86 -6.15 26.05
N ASN A 50 0.17 -5.50 26.60
CA ASN A 50 1.58 -5.70 26.27
C ASN A 50 2.04 -5.12 24.91
N PHE A 51 1.29 -4.21 24.29
CA PHE A 51 1.82 -3.45 23.17
C PHE A 51 3.07 -2.66 23.60
N GLN A 52 4.17 -2.87 22.89
CA GLN A 52 5.41 -2.15 23.11
C GLN A 52 5.68 -1.23 21.93
N THR A 53 6.09 0.00 22.24
CA THR A 53 6.61 0.93 21.25
C THR A 53 8.11 0.73 21.11
N TRP A 54 8.53 0.42 19.89
CA TRP A 54 9.94 0.30 19.51
C TRP A 54 10.14 0.74 18.06
N LYS A 55 11.39 1.04 17.72
CA LYS A 55 11.83 1.28 16.34
C LYS A 55 13.13 0.54 16.12
N LYS A 56 13.19 -0.27 15.06
CA LYS A 56 14.38 -1.03 14.67
C LYS A 56 14.70 -0.76 13.21
N THR A 57 15.97 -0.54 12.94
CA THR A 57 16.48 -0.22 11.60
C THR A 57 17.25 -1.41 11.04
N TYR A 58 17.13 -1.65 9.73
CA TYR A 58 17.81 -2.71 9.00
C TYR A 58 18.46 -2.16 7.73
N GLY A 59 19.63 -2.71 7.41
CA GLY A 59 20.56 -2.13 6.44
C GLY A 59 21.55 -1.17 7.09
N THR A 60 22.65 -0.89 6.39
CA THR A 60 23.73 0.00 6.88
C THR A 60 23.55 1.46 6.48
N GLY A 61 22.65 1.75 5.53
CA GLY A 61 22.53 3.06 4.88
C GLY A 61 23.55 3.34 3.77
N THR A 62 24.57 2.51 3.59
CA THR A 62 25.62 2.70 2.56
C THR A 62 25.30 2.03 1.23
N SER A 63 24.24 1.24 1.18
CA SER A 63 23.77 0.50 0.01
C SER A 63 22.28 0.27 0.12
N LYS A 64 21.64 0.02 -1.01
CA LYS A 64 20.19 0.02 -1.12
C LYS A 64 19.58 -1.07 -0.24
N THR A 65 18.70 -0.69 0.67
CA THR A 65 17.81 -1.59 1.43
C THR A 65 16.49 -0.88 1.64
N THR A 66 15.44 -1.39 1.01
CA THR A 66 14.14 -0.74 0.98
C THR A 66 13.01 -1.73 1.23
N GLY A 67 11.92 -1.22 1.78
CA GLY A 67 10.73 -1.98 2.11
C GLY A 67 9.66 -1.74 1.06
N SER A 68 8.81 -2.74 0.87
CA SER A 68 7.77 -2.77 -0.15
C SER A 68 6.40 -2.88 0.47
N ASP A 69 6.21 -3.90 1.31
CA ASP A 69 4.96 -4.17 1.99
C ASP A 69 5.23 -4.75 3.38
N LEU A 70 4.22 -4.65 4.25
CA LEU A 70 4.21 -5.19 5.60
C LEU A 70 2.84 -5.78 5.89
N ILE A 71 2.82 -7.03 6.36
CA ILE A 71 1.62 -7.70 6.85
C ILE A 71 1.81 -8.22 8.28
N ILE A 72 0.70 -8.34 9.00
CA ILE A 72 0.66 -8.85 10.37
C ILE A 72 0.32 -10.35 10.30
N LEU A 73 1.18 -11.17 10.88
CA LEU A 73 1.03 -12.63 10.94
C LEU A 73 0.03 -13.04 12.03
N SER A 74 -0.43 -14.29 11.98
CA SER A 74 -1.46 -14.80 12.90
C SER A 74 -1.02 -14.76 14.37
N ASN A 75 0.28 -14.86 14.62
CA ASN A 75 0.86 -14.75 15.97
C ASN A 75 1.18 -13.29 16.39
N GLY A 76 0.93 -12.33 15.50
CA GLY A 76 1.17 -10.90 15.68
C GLY A 76 2.53 -10.40 15.21
N ASP A 77 3.45 -11.28 14.79
CA ASP A 77 4.72 -10.87 14.19
C ASP A 77 4.50 -10.15 12.85
N TYR A 78 5.55 -9.50 12.35
CA TYR A 78 5.47 -8.77 11.08
C TYR A 78 6.28 -9.49 10.02
N LEU A 79 5.71 -9.63 8.83
CA LEU A 79 6.42 -10.05 7.64
C LEU A 79 6.57 -8.85 6.70
N VAL A 80 7.80 -8.62 6.26
CA VAL A 80 8.17 -7.50 5.39
C VAL A 80 8.75 -8.03 4.09
N SER A 81 8.31 -7.48 2.97
CA SER A 81 8.95 -7.65 1.66
C SER A 81 9.77 -6.42 1.31
N GLY A 82 10.80 -6.61 0.49
CA GLY A 82 11.69 -5.52 0.11
C GLY A 82 12.74 -5.93 -0.90
N VAL A 83 13.63 -4.99 -1.23
CA VAL A 83 14.85 -5.27 -2.00
C VAL A 83 16.08 -4.77 -1.26
N THR A 84 17.19 -5.47 -1.43
CA THR A 84 18.45 -5.13 -0.77
C THR A 84 19.65 -5.49 -1.62
N ARG A 85 20.66 -4.61 -1.65
CA ARG A 85 22.00 -4.92 -2.19
C ARG A 85 22.92 -5.53 -1.15
N GLN A 86 22.48 -5.60 0.11
CA GLN A 86 23.30 -6.07 1.20
C GLN A 86 22.66 -7.18 2.00
N TYR A 87 23.50 -8.01 2.61
CA TYR A 87 23.06 -8.98 3.60
C TYR A 87 22.33 -8.25 4.75
N ILE A 88 21.06 -8.57 4.91
CA ILE A 88 20.33 -8.28 6.13
C ILE A 88 20.86 -9.25 7.18
N ILE A 89 21.60 -8.71 8.16
CA ILE A 89 22.21 -9.49 9.23
C ILE A 89 21.14 -9.86 10.23
N SER A 90 20.65 -11.10 10.19
CA SER A 90 19.82 -11.65 11.27
C SER A 90 20.67 -11.83 12.53
N GLY A 91 20.04 -11.71 13.70
CA GLY A 91 20.71 -12.01 14.99
C GLY A 91 21.14 -13.48 15.13
N SER A 92 20.74 -14.34 14.20
CA SER A 92 21.11 -15.76 14.13
C SER A 92 21.25 -16.22 12.66
N PRO A 93 22.37 -16.86 12.27
CA PRO A 93 22.54 -17.46 10.94
C PRO A 93 21.49 -18.55 10.64
N VAL A 94 20.91 -19.17 11.67
CA VAL A 94 19.83 -20.16 11.54
C VAL A 94 18.56 -19.53 10.98
N GLY A 95 18.40 -18.21 11.09
CA GLY A 95 17.28 -17.47 10.53
C GLY A 95 17.36 -17.26 9.02
N VAL A 96 18.45 -17.57 8.33
CA VAL A 96 18.53 -17.39 6.87
C VAL A 96 18.05 -18.66 6.16
N THR A 97 16.89 -18.62 5.50
CA THR A 97 16.27 -19.80 4.88
C THR A 97 16.79 -20.08 3.47
N ASN A 98 17.18 -19.05 2.72
CA ASN A 98 17.90 -19.15 1.45
C ASN A 98 19.01 -18.10 1.41
N ASN A 99 20.07 -18.36 0.66
CA ASN A 99 21.21 -17.45 0.56
C ASN A 99 20.94 -16.30 -0.41
N PHE A 100 21.53 -15.14 -0.12
CA PHE A 100 21.62 -14.01 -1.05
C PHE A 100 22.30 -14.45 -2.35
N ALA A 101 21.75 -14.07 -3.51
CA ALA A 101 22.35 -14.36 -4.80
C ALA A 101 23.24 -13.20 -5.26
N GLY A 102 24.51 -13.47 -5.59
CA GLY A 102 25.43 -12.49 -6.16
C GLY A 102 26.33 -11.77 -5.14
N THR A 103 26.76 -10.55 -5.48
CA THR A 103 27.81 -9.82 -4.75
C THR A 103 27.22 -8.78 -3.80
N ASN A 104 27.58 -8.86 -2.52
CA ASN A 104 27.17 -7.91 -1.48
C ASN A 104 27.62 -6.47 -1.82
N GLY A 105 26.72 -5.51 -1.67
CA GLY A 105 26.89 -4.13 -2.09
C GLY A 105 26.60 -3.87 -3.57
N THR A 106 26.40 -4.92 -4.39
CA THR A 106 26.25 -4.78 -5.84
C THR A 106 24.98 -5.43 -6.38
N THR A 107 24.70 -6.70 -6.08
CA THR A 107 23.52 -7.39 -6.64
C THR A 107 22.25 -7.03 -5.89
N LEU A 108 21.18 -6.61 -6.57
CA LEU A 108 19.91 -6.27 -5.93
C LEU A 108 19.07 -7.54 -5.75
N ASN A 109 18.77 -7.94 -4.51
CA ASN A 109 17.94 -9.12 -4.23
C ASN A 109 16.59 -8.72 -3.63
N THR A 110 15.54 -9.41 -4.04
CA THR A 110 14.26 -9.40 -3.32
C THR A 110 14.41 -10.22 -2.04
N PHE A 111 13.90 -9.70 -0.91
CA PHE A 111 13.88 -10.42 0.36
C PHE A 111 12.48 -10.47 0.96
N LEU A 112 12.27 -11.50 1.78
CA LEU A 112 11.22 -11.57 2.78
C LEU A 112 11.87 -11.68 4.15
N MET A 113 11.39 -10.93 5.12
CA MET A 113 11.95 -10.91 6.46
C MET A 113 10.83 -10.91 7.49
N ARG A 114 10.86 -11.89 8.39
CA ARG A 114 9.99 -11.91 9.56
C ARG A 114 10.69 -11.30 10.76
N VAL A 115 10.01 -10.37 11.42
CA VAL A 115 10.50 -9.71 12.63
C VAL A 115 9.54 -9.93 13.80
N SER A 116 10.10 -10.05 15.00
CA SER A 116 9.35 -10.17 16.24
C SER A 116 8.53 -8.91 16.50
N LYS A 117 7.26 -9.07 16.85
CA LYS A 117 6.39 -7.95 17.26
C LYS A 117 6.85 -7.25 18.54
N ASP A 118 7.60 -7.95 19.38
CA ASP A 118 7.95 -7.48 20.73
C ASP A 118 9.13 -6.51 20.71
N ASN A 119 10.09 -6.70 19.80
CA ASN A 119 11.35 -5.94 19.81
C ASN A 119 11.98 -5.70 18.42
N GLY A 120 11.36 -6.19 17.35
CA GLY A 120 11.89 -6.07 15.99
C GLY A 120 13.10 -6.96 15.69
N ASP A 121 13.42 -7.95 16.52
CA ASP A 121 14.49 -8.87 16.18
C ASP A 121 14.11 -9.72 14.96
N ILE A 122 15.08 -9.93 14.07
CA ILE A 122 14.89 -10.75 12.86
C ILE A 122 14.80 -12.21 13.29
N LEU A 123 13.65 -12.82 12.99
CA LEU A 123 13.40 -14.24 13.24
C LEU A 123 13.90 -15.08 12.06
N TRP A 124 13.59 -14.65 10.83
CA TRP A 124 14.14 -15.24 9.62
C TRP A 124 14.16 -14.28 8.43
N VAL A 125 15.02 -14.56 7.45
CA VAL A 125 15.13 -13.88 6.15
C VAL A 125 15.22 -14.92 5.03
N ASP A 126 14.43 -14.73 3.98
CA ASP A 126 14.48 -15.49 2.73
C ASP A 126 14.88 -14.55 1.58
N TYR A 127 15.94 -14.89 0.84
CA TYR A 127 16.30 -14.18 -0.40
C TYR A 127 15.67 -14.87 -1.61
N MET A 128 14.78 -14.15 -2.27
CA MET A 128 13.87 -14.69 -3.28
C MET A 128 14.42 -14.62 -4.71
N GLY A 129 15.60 -14.02 -4.89
CA GLY A 129 16.30 -13.92 -6.17
C GLY A 129 16.70 -12.48 -6.52
N GLU A 130 17.49 -12.35 -7.58
CA GLU A 130 17.95 -11.07 -8.09
C GLU A 130 16.80 -10.32 -8.78
N ALA A 131 16.56 -9.08 -8.31
CA ALA A 131 15.54 -8.18 -8.82
C ALA A 131 16.06 -7.36 -10.01
N VAL A 132 15.17 -6.98 -10.92
CA VAL A 132 15.50 -6.20 -12.13
C VAL A 132 15.88 -4.77 -11.79
N ALA A 133 15.03 -4.11 -11.02
CA ALA A 133 15.18 -2.76 -10.55
C ALA A 133 14.26 -2.57 -9.33
N GLU A 134 14.54 -1.53 -8.55
CA GLU A 134 13.54 -0.98 -7.64
C GLU A 134 12.90 0.22 -8.34
N LYS A 135 11.62 0.09 -8.71
CA LYS A 135 10.78 1.23 -9.10
C LYS A 135 9.80 1.54 -7.96
N TYR A 136 8.95 2.54 -8.16
CA TYR A 136 7.96 3.03 -7.19
C TYR A 136 6.90 1.99 -6.77
N TYR A 137 6.79 0.87 -7.48
CA TYR A 137 5.80 -0.19 -7.26
C TYR A 137 6.53 -1.52 -7.02
N LYS A 138 6.23 -2.16 -5.89
CA LYS A 138 7.06 -3.19 -5.28
C LYS A 138 6.23 -4.43 -4.91
N PRO A 139 6.84 -5.61 -4.66
CA PRO A 139 6.10 -6.82 -4.29
C PRO A 139 5.12 -6.63 -3.13
N ASN A 140 3.83 -6.77 -3.43
CA ASN A 140 2.77 -6.82 -2.43
C ASN A 140 2.70 -8.21 -1.80
N LEU A 141 2.32 -8.25 -0.51
CA LEU A 141 2.07 -9.46 0.24
C LEU A 141 0.57 -9.60 0.47
N HIS A 142 0.03 -10.79 0.20
CA HIS A 142 -1.38 -11.08 0.51
C HIS A 142 -1.50 -12.36 1.29
N LYS A 143 -2.50 -12.41 2.17
CA LYS A 143 -2.75 -13.56 3.05
C LYS A 143 -3.90 -14.38 2.49
N TYR A 144 -3.62 -15.65 2.20
CA TYR A 144 -4.62 -16.66 1.88
C TYR A 144 -5.54 -16.91 3.08
N SER A 145 -6.75 -17.42 2.82
CA SER A 145 -7.72 -17.77 3.86
C SER A 145 -7.19 -18.77 4.90
N ASN A 146 -6.23 -19.62 4.53
CA ASN A 146 -5.59 -20.60 5.42
C ASN A 146 -4.39 -20.03 6.22
N GLY A 147 -4.05 -18.76 6.02
CA GLY A 147 -2.95 -18.08 6.68
C GLY A 147 -1.61 -18.08 5.94
N ASP A 148 -1.50 -18.82 4.83
CA ASP A 148 -0.32 -18.73 3.95
C ASP A 148 -0.26 -17.35 3.29
N ILE A 149 0.89 -17.03 2.70
CA ILE A 149 1.19 -15.73 2.13
C ILE A 149 1.55 -15.90 0.66
N SER A 150 0.93 -15.12 -0.22
CA SER A 150 1.34 -14.99 -1.60
C SER A 150 2.36 -13.88 -1.76
N VAL A 151 3.29 -14.07 -2.69
CA VAL A 151 4.24 -13.05 -3.10
C VAL A 151 4.40 -13.08 -4.62
N ALA A 152 4.46 -11.90 -5.24
CA ALA A 152 4.73 -11.75 -6.68
C ALA A 152 5.71 -10.60 -6.94
N PHE A 153 6.74 -10.84 -7.75
CA PHE A 153 7.75 -9.85 -8.16
C PHE A 153 8.44 -10.26 -9.46
N ILE A 154 9.18 -9.34 -10.05
CA ILE A 154 9.98 -9.59 -11.26
C ILE A 154 11.41 -9.94 -10.87
N VAL A 155 11.96 -10.99 -11.48
CA VAL A 155 13.34 -11.44 -11.28
C VAL A 155 14.11 -11.61 -12.58
N THR A 156 15.41 -11.33 -12.55
CA THR A 156 16.38 -11.57 -13.65
C THR A 156 17.39 -12.64 -13.30
N GLY A 157 17.55 -12.99 -12.02
CA GLY A 157 18.49 -14.02 -11.58
C GLY A 157 18.17 -15.43 -12.09
N ALA A 158 19.02 -16.38 -11.71
CA ALA A 158 18.83 -17.80 -12.02
C ALA A 158 17.55 -18.37 -11.39
N SER A 159 17.00 -19.41 -12.02
CA SER A 159 15.91 -20.20 -11.44
C SER A 159 16.34 -20.81 -10.11
N GLN A 160 15.52 -20.68 -9.06
CA GLN A 160 15.74 -21.36 -7.79
C GLN A 160 15.33 -22.84 -7.88
N PRO A 161 15.83 -23.74 -6.99
CA PRO A 161 15.64 -25.20 -7.13
C PRO A 161 14.21 -25.70 -6.91
N SER A 162 13.69 -26.49 -7.86
CA SER A 162 12.35 -27.12 -7.82
C SER A 162 11.15 -26.16 -7.93
N PRO A 163 11.10 -25.24 -8.91
CA PRO A 163 9.89 -24.49 -9.21
C PRO A 163 8.86 -25.37 -9.93
N LEU A 164 7.59 -24.95 -9.95
CA LEU A 164 6.56 -25.59 -10.78
C LEU A 164 6.87 -25.41 -12.28
N ASN A 165 7.17 -24.18 -12.69
CA ASN A 165 7.73 -23.85 -14.01
C ASN A 165 9.09 -23.19 -13.80
N ALA A 166 10.13 -23.67 -14.49
CA ALA A 166 11.47 -23.11 -14.40
C ALA A 166 11.64 -21.87 -15.30
N LYS A 167 12.58 -20.99 -14.93
CA LYS A 167 13.01 -19.91 -15.82
C LYS A 167 13.78 -20.45 -17.03
N SER A 168 13.59 -19.80 -18.17
CA SER A 168 14.29 -20.00 -19.44
C SER A 168 15.77 -19.61 -19.40
N GLY A 169 16.17 -18.69 -18.51
CA GLY A 169 17.58 -18.32 -18.36
C GLY A 169 17.87 -17.20 -17.36
N ILE A 170 19.16 -16.98 -17.13
CA ILE A 170 19.69 -15.82 -16.38
C ILE A 170 19.62 -14.58 -17.27
N GLY A 171 19.27 -13.43 -16.71
CA GLY A 171 19.16 -12.16 -17.43
C GLY A 171 17.85 -12.01 -18.22
N ILE A 172 17.04 -13.06 -18.30
CA ILE A 172 15.68 -13.00 -18.85
C ILE A 172 14.73 -12.61 -17.71
N PRO A 173 14.03 -11.47 -17.81
CA PRO A 173 13.00 -11.09 -16.85
C PRO A 173 11.89 -12.13 -16.79
N ALA A 174 11.46 -12.45 -15.58
CA ALA A 174 10.37 -13.38 -15.33
C ALA A 174 9.57 -12.93 -14.12
N VAL A 175 8.28 -13.24 -14.14
CA VAL A 175 7.40 -13.05 -12.99
C VAL A 175 7.55 -14.24 -12.06
N PHE A 176 8.10 -14.01 -10.88
CA PHE A 176 8.04 -14.96 -9.78
C PHE A 176 6.67 -14.86 -9.11
N VAL A 177 6.01 -16.00 -8.91
CA VAL A 177 4.84 -16.11 -8.03
C VAL A 177 5.08 -17.23 -7.04
N GLY A 178 4.84 -17.00 -5.75
CA GLY A 178 5.02 -18.01 -4.72
C GLY A 178 3.97 -17.98 -3.62
N ARG A 179 3.82 -19.12 -2.96
CA ARG A 179 3.03 -19.32 -1.73
C ARG A 179 3.96 -19.80 -0.62
N ILE A 180 3.93 -19.10 0.51
CA ILE A 180 4.88 -19.28 1.62
C ILE A 180 4.08 -19.34 2.92
N ARG A 181 4.45 -20.21 3.85
CA ARG A 181 3.86 -20.26 5.18
C ARG A 181 4.42 -19.16 6.07
N GLU A 182 3.72 -18.82 7.16
CA GLU A 182 4.19 -17.82 8.14
C GLU A 182 5.52 -18.19 8.82
N ASP A 183 5.92 -19.48 8.79
CA ASP A 183 7.21 -19.97 9.28
C ASP A 183 8.37 -19.79 8.29
N GLY A 184 8.12 -19.28 7.09
CA GLY A 184 9.11 -19.08 6.04
C GLY A 184 9.29 -20.28 5.10
N SER A 185 8.62 -21.41 5.34
CA SER A 185 8.64 -22.55 4.42
C SER A 185 7.85 -22.25 3.15
N ARG A 186 8.45 -22.50 2.00
CA ARG A 186 7.79 -22.34 0.70
C ARG A 186 6.89 -23.53 0.44
N VAL A 187 5.63 -23.27 0.10
CA VAL A 187 4.66 -24.30 -0.30
C VAL A 187 4.89 -24.67 -1.76
N TRP A 188 4.95 -23.67 -2.62
CA TRP A 188 5.31 -23.77 -4.03
C TRP A 188 5.72 -22.38 -4.54
N TYR A 189 6.37 -22.36 -5.69
CA TYR A 189 6.59 -21.16 -6.47
C TYR A 189 6.76 -21.53 -7.94
N THR A 190 6.57 -20.55 -8.82
CA THR A 190 6.58 -20.72 -10.27
C THR A 190 7.13 -19.47 -10.93
N TYR A 191 7.64 -19.63 -12.16
CA TYR A 191 8.08 -18.54 -13.01
C TYR A 191 7.20 -18.47 -14.26
N PHE A 192 6.81 -17.25 -14.62
CA PHE A 192 6.19 -16.94 -15.91
C PHE A 192 7.15 -16.04 -16.69
N ASP A 193 7.69 -16.60 -17.78
CA ASP A 193 8.70 -15.94 -18.58
C ASP A 193 8.06 -15.20 -19.76
N SER A 194 8.52 -13.99 -19.99
CA SER A 194 8.32 -13.28 -21.26
C SER A 194 9.50 -12.34 -21.50
N PRO A 195 10.01 -12.24 -22.74
CA PRO A 195 11.07 -11.29 -23.09
C PRO A 195 10.58 -9.83 -23.05
N SER A 196 9.29 -9.59 -22.89
CA SER A 196 8.67 -8.28 -22.85
C SER A 196 8.31 -7.83 -21.42
N VAL A 197 8.62 -8.61 -20.38
CA VAL A 197 8.35 -8.18 -19.00
C VAL A 197 9.12 -6.89 -18.68
N GLY A 198 8.37 -5.87 -18.31
CA GLY A 198 8.85 -4.55 -17.91
C GLY A 198 9.35 -4.52 -16.46
N GLN A 199 9.10 -3.40 -15.78
CA GLN A 199 9.62 -3.15 -14.43
C GLN A 199 8.52 -3.03 -13.37
N THR A 200 7.28 -2.84 -13.81
CA THR A 200 6.13 -2.61 -12.93
C THR A 200 5.36 -3.91 -12.73
N ILE A 201 5.04 -4.20 -11.46
CA ILE A 201 4.22 -5.33 -11.06
C ILE A 201 3.37 -4.95 -9.86
N VAL A 202 2.09 -5.30 -9.91
CA VAL A 202 1.19 -5.22 -8.77
C VAL A 202 0.34 -6.48 -8.67
N SER A 203 -0.16 -6.78 -7.47
CA SER A 203 -1.03 -7.93 -7.27
C SER A 203 -2.15 -7.67 -6.28
N ALA A 204 -3.17 -8.52 -6.37
CA ALA A 204 -4.32 -8.58 -5.47
C ALA A 204 -4.77 -10.03 -5.29
N LEU A 205 -5.17 -10.40 -4.08
CA LEU A 205 -5.74 -11.72 -3.80
C LEU A 205 -7.26 -11.60 -3.67
N ASP A 206 -8.01 -12.38 -4.45
CA ASP A 206 -9.47 -12.40 -4.38
C ASP A 206 -9.99 -13.29 -3.22
N PRO A 207 -11.29 -13.21 -2.88
CA PRO A 207 -11.87 -14.06 -1.82
C PRO A 207 -11.88 -15.56 -2.13
N SER A 208 -11.66 -15.94 -3.39
CA SER A 208 -11.53 -17.34 -3.83
C SER A 208 -10.06 -17.82 -3.80
N ASN A 209 -9.18 -17.06 -3.15
CA ASN A 209 -7.74 -17.32 -3.05
C ASN A 209 -7.02 -17.41 -4.41
N ARG A 210 -7.51 -16.68 -5.41
CA ARG A 210 -6.81 -16.49 -6.68
C ARG A 210 -5.97 -15.23 -6.61
N LEU A 211 -4.70 -15.36 -6.96
CA LEU A 211 -3.78 -14.22 -7.03
C LEU A 211 -3.86 -13.62 -8.43
N HIS A 212 -4.35 -12.38 -8.50
CA HIS A 212 -4.31 -11.56 -9.70
C HIS A 212 -3.00 -10.78 -9.72
N VAL A 213 -2.25 -10.87 -10.81
CA VAL A 213 -0.97 -10.19 -11.00
C VAL A 213 -1.05 -9.38 -12.28
N PHE A 214 -0.71 -8.11 -12.22
CA PHE A 214 -0.65 -7.17 -13.33
C PHE A 214 0.80 -6.80 -13.56
N VAL A 215 1.27 -6.95 -14.79
CA VAL A 215 2.68 -6.80 -15.15
C VAL A 215 2.79 -5.93 -16.37
N GLU A 216 3.65 -4.92 -16.30
CA GLU A 216 4.01 -4.10 -17.46
C GLU A 216 4.67 -4.97 -18.53
N ILE A 217 4.22 -4.81 -19.77
CA ILE A 217 4.76 -5.44 -20.96
C ILE A 217 5.26 -4.34 -21.88
N ILE A 218 6.55 -4.38 -22.20
CA ILE A 218 7.21 -3.37 -23.04
C ILE A 218 7.35 -3.88 -24.48
N ALA A 219 7.13 -2.98 -25.43
CA ALA A 219 7.01 -3.31 -26.84
C ALA A 219 8.30 -3.76 -27.56
N ASN A 220 9.46 -3.74 -26.89
CA ASN A 220 10.78 -4.04 -27.48
C ASN A 220 10.85 -5.39 -28.23
N SER A 221 9.92 -6.30 -27.94
CA SER A 221 9.79 -7.62 -28.56
C SER A 221 8.36 -7.96 -29.02
N GLY A 222 7.51 -6.94 -29.26
CA GLY A 222 6.15 -7.13 -29.79
C GLY A 222 5.12 -7.57 -28.76
N HIS A 223 5.21 -7.01 -27.55
CA HIS A 223 4.32 -7.28 -26.41
C HIS A 223 4.10 -8.78 -26.16
N ALA A 224 5.18 -9.56 -26.04
CA ALA A 224 5.07 -11.00 -25.90
C ALA A 224 4.39 -11.43 -24.60
N SER A 225 3.45 -12.34 -24.71
CA SER A 225 2.78 -13.01 -23.58
C SER A 225 3.67 -14.01 -22.84
N PHE A 226 3.18 -14.55 -21.73
CA PHE A 226 3.88 -15.63 -21.02
C PHE A 226 3.76 -16.97 -21.73
N GLU A 227 4.91 -17.59 -22.04
CA GLU A 227 4.98 -18.84 -22.80
C GLU A 227 4.49 -20.06 -22.02
N SER A 228 4.72 -20.08 -20.69
CA SER A 228 4.33 -21.19 -19.80
C SER A 228 2.88 -21.09 -19.29
N GLY A 229 2.10 -20.16 -19.84
CA GLY A 229 0.74 -19.83 -19.41
C GLY A 229 -0.37 -20.44 -20.27
N ASN A 230 -1.62 -20.14 -19.91
CA ASN A 230 -2.77 -20.45 -20.76
C ASN A 230 -2.79 -19.54 -21.99
N MET A 231 -3.57 -19.92 -23.01
CA MET A 231 -3.75 -19.08 -24.19
C MET A 231 -4.30 -17.70 -23.80
N LEU A 232 -3.84 -16.66 -24.50
CA LEU A 232 -4.34 -15.31 -24.29
C LEU A 232 -5.81 -15.20 -24.64
N LEU A 233 -6.54 -14.44 -23.82
CA LEU A 233 -7.96 -14.18 -24.04
C LEU A 233 -8.21 -13.10 -25.10
N ASN A 234 -7.28 -12.16 -25.27
CA ASN A 234 -7.34 -11.06 -26.24
C ASN A 234 -5.95 -10.78 -26.85
N ALA A 235 -5.93 -9.99 -27.91
CA ALA A 235 -4.70 -9.51 -28.53
C ALA A 235 -4.33 -8.14 -27.96
N THR A 236 -3.03 -7.83 -27.96
CA THR A 236 -2.51 -6.48 -27.73
C THR A 236 -3.03 -5.52 -28.81
N LEU A 237 -3.34 -4.28 -28.41
CA LEU A 237 -3.57 -3.14 -29.30
C LEU A 237 -2.33 -2.23 -29.42
N GLY A 238 -1.30 -2.49 -28.63
CA GLY A 238 -0.07 -1.72 -28.59
C GLY A 238 0.83 -1.94 -29.82
N ASP A 239 1.69 -0.95 -30.09
CA ASP A 239 2.71 -0.95 -31.14
C ASP A 239 4.12 -0.98 -30.53
N ILE A 240 5.18 -0.95 -31.35
CA ILE A 240 6.58 -1.10 -30.96
C ILE A 240 7.14 -0.01 -29.99
N SER A 241 6.37 1.02 -29.67
CA SER A 241 6.81 2.18 -28.88
C SER A 241 6.03 2.42 -27.60
N ASP A 242 5.05 1.58 -27.28
CA ASP A 242 4.18 1.77 -26.12
C ASP A 242 4.37 0.65 -25.07
N THR A 243 3.51 0.69 -24.04
CA THR A 243 3.47 -0.28 -22.96
C THR A 243 2.04 -0.78 -22.80
N ASP A 244 1.90 -2.10 -22.67
CA ASP A 244 0.66 -2.72 -22.25
C ASP A 244 0.80 -3.22 -20.81
N THR A 245 -0.33 -3.52 -20.18
CA THR A 245 -0.33 -4.35 -18.97
C THR A 245 -0.91 -5.72 -19.28
N ILE A 246 -0.23 -6.79 -18.90
CA ILE A 246 -0.81 -8.14 -18.90
C ILE A 246 -1.31 -8.47 -17.49
N HIS A 247 -2.56 -8.92 -17.41
CA HIS A 247 -3.15 -9.52 -16.24
C HIS A 247 -3.03 -11.03 -16.34
N LEU A 248 -2.59 -11.66 -15.25
CA LEU A 248 -2.67 -13.10 -15.07
C LEU A 248 -3.37 -13.42 -13.75
N SER A 249 -4.12 -14.52 -13.73
CA SER A 249 -4.68 -15.08 -12.50
C SER A 249 -4.03 -16.42 -12.19
N VAL A 250 -3.55 -16.60 -10.97
CA VAL A 250 -2.92 -17.84 -10.49
C VAL A 250 -3.78 -18.45 -9.40
N ASN A 251 -4.05 -19.74 -9.49
CA ASN A 251 -4.77 -20.46 -8.45
C ASN A 251 -3.89 -20.74 -7.22
N GLU A 252 -4.52 -21.25 -6.17
CA GLU A 252 -3.87 -21.64 -4.91
C GLU A 252 -2.72 -22.67 -5.04
N ASN A 253 -2.63 -23.37 -6.16
CA ASN A 253 -1.63 -24.40 -6.44
C ASN A 253 -0.50 -23.91 -7.36
N GLY A 254 -0.52 -22.63 -7.76
CA GLY A 254 0.54 -22.04 -8.58
C GLY A 254 0.37 -22.22 -10.08
N PHE A 255 -0.80 -22.66 -10.54
CA PHE A 255 -1.11 -22.75 -11.97
C PHE A 255 -1.84 -21.50 -12.44
N MET A 256 -1.43 -20.97 -13.60
CA MET A 256 -2.13 -19.90 -14.29
C MET A 256 -3.53 -20.38 -14.74
N ILE A 257 -4.55 -19.58 -14.46
CA ILE A 257 -5.95 -19.79 -14.84
C ILE A 257 -6.23 -19.08 -16.17
N PHE A 258 -5.72 -17.87 -16.35
CA PHE A 258 -5.78 -17.12 -17.59
C PHE A 258 -4.69 -16.04 -17.64
N GLN A 259 -4.47 -15.50 -18.83
CA GLN A 259 -3.78 -14.25 -19.06
C GLN A 259 -4.47 -13.43 -20.16
N SER A 260 -4.47 -12.11 -20.01
CA SER A 260 -5.11 -11.17 -20.93
C SER A 260 -4.44 -9.79 -20.83
N TYR A 261 -4.56 -8.99 -21.87
CA TYR A 261 -4.04 -7.62 -21.87
C TYR A 261 -5.11 -6.61 -21.45
N LEU A 262 -4.70 -5.70 -20.56
CA LEU A 262 -5.27 -4.37 -20.45
C LEU A 262 -4.47 -3.45 -21.38
N THR A 263 -5.04 -3.12 -22.55
CA THR A 263 -4.30 -2.56 -23.69
C THR A 263 -5.08 -1.49 -24.44
N SER A 264 -4.35 -0.60 -25.10
CA SER A 264 -4.76 0.48 -25.98
C SER A 264 -3.68 0.70 -27.04
N ILE A 265 -3.83 1.74 -27.87
CA ILE A 265 -2.78 2.17 -28.83
C ILE A 265 -1.74 3.11 -28.18
N GLY A 266 -1.65 3.12 -26.85
CA GLY A 266 -0.87 4.04 -26.04
C GLY A 266 -0.21 3.35 -24.85
N PHE A 267 0.26 4.13 -23.88
CA PHE A 267 0.90 3.60 -22.68
C PHE A 267 -0.17 3.26 -21.65
N ASP A 268 -0.21 2.00 -21.20
CA ASP A 268 -1.16 1.48 -20.21
C ASP A 268 -0.42 0.85 -19.04
N ASP A 269 -0.34 1.61 -17.94
CA ASP A 269 0.38 1.20 -16.75
C ASP A 269 -0.58 0.98 -15.58
N VAL A 270 -0.57 -0.21 -14.99
CA VAL A 270 -1.30 -0.50 -13.73
C VAL A 270 -0.38 -0.32 -12.53
N PHE A 271 -0.82 0.51 -11.58
CA PHE A 271 -0.06 0.94 -10.41
C PHE A 271 -0.65 0.49 -9.07
N GLY A 272 -1.89 0.01 -9.07
CA GLY A 272 -2.52 -0.55 -7.88
C GLY A 272 -3.61 -1.53 -8.23
N ALA A 273 -3.71 -2.60 -7.44
CA ALA A 273 -4.76 -3.59 -7.54
C ALA A 273 -5.22 -3.99 -6.13
N LYS A 274 -6.53 -4.12 -5.94
CA LYS A 274 -7.15 -4.64 -4.71
C LYS A 274 -8.39 -5.44 -5.08
N ALA A 275 -8.65 -6.52 -4.36
CA ALA A 275 -9.83 -7.34 -4.54
C ALA A 275 -10.55 -7.58 -3.21
N ASN A 276 -11.87 -7.72 -3.28
CA ASN A 276 -12.71 -8.14 -2.16
C ASN A 276 -13.98 -8.84 -2.68
N ALA A 277 -14.95 -9.10 -1.81
CA ALA A 277 -16.21 -9.75 -2.20
C ALA A 277 -17.03 -8.98 -3.25
N ASN A 278 -16.72 -7.70 -3.48
CA ASN A 278 -17.40 -6.85 -4.46
C ASN A 278 -16.68 -6.79 -5.81
N GLY A 279 -15.51 -7.40 -5.96
CA GLY A 279 -14.78 -7.54 -7.22
C GLY A 279 -13.30 -7.17 -7.15
N LEU A 280 -12.66 -7.15 -8.32
CA LEU A 280 -11.28 -6.74 -8.54
C LEU A 280 -11.23 -5.30 -9.07
N PHE A 281 -10.51 -4.44 -8.38
CA PHE A 281 -10.36 -3.02 -8.70
C PHE A 281 -8.92 -2.70 -9.01
N VAL A 282 -8.70 -1.98 -10.10
CA VAL A 282 -7.36 -1.59 -10.57
C VAL A 282 -7.28 -0.08 -10.76
N THR A 283 -6.11 0.47 -10.49
CA THR A 283 -5.76 1.85 -10.78
C THR A 283 -4.43 1.91 -11.49
N GLY A 284 -4.25 2.95 -12.27
CA GLY A 284 -3.13 3.09 -13.18
C GLY A 284 -3.27 4.36 -13.99
N ASN A 285 -2.46 4.52 -15.02
CA ASN A 285 -2.58 5.59 -16.00
C ASN A 285 -2.69 4.98 -17.41
N ALA A 286 -3.47 5.62 -18.27
CA ALA A 286 -3.49 5.34 -19.70
C ALA A 286 -3.20 6.63 -20.46
N THR A 287 -2.61 6.56 -21.66
CA THR A 287 -2.57 7.72 -22.58
C THR A 287 -3.65 7.67 -23.65
N GLN A 288 -4.37 6.55 -23.76
CA GLN A 288 -5.39 6.28 -24.76
C GLN A 288 -6.58 5.54 -24.13
N SER A 289 -7.63 5.30 -24.92
CA SER A 289 -8.78 4.53 -24.47
C SER A 289 -8.39 3.06 -24.40
N ILE A 290 -8.38 2.50 -23.20
CA ILE A 290 -8.18 1.06 -22.99
C ILE A 290 -9.36 0.30 -23.58
N ASP A 291 -9.11 -0.85 -24.19
CA ASP A 291 -10.16 -1.66 -24.81
C ASP A 291 -11.28 -2.00 -23.80
N GLY A 292 -12.53 -1.93 -24.25
CA GLY A 292 -13.70 -2.15 -23.40
C GLY A 292 -14.00 -1.04 -22.37
N THR A 293 -13.28 0.09 -22.39
CA THR A 293 -13.53 1.22 -21.48
C THR A 293 -14.28 2.37 -22.15
N VAL A 294 -14.70 3.35 -21.35
CA VAL A 294 -15.23 4.64 -21.85
C VAL A 294 -14.14 5.42 -22.60
N ALA A 295 -14.53 6.36 -23.45
CA ALA A 295 -13.57 7.19 -24.18
C ALA A 295 -12.62 7.93 -23.22
N HIS A 296 -11.32 7.86 -23.52
CA HIS A 296 -10.28 8.59 -22.81
C HIS A 296 -10.53 10.10 -22.91
N PRO A 297 -10.49 10.86 -21.80
CA PRO A 297 -10.90 12.26 -21.80
C PRO A 297 -9.91 13.19 -22.50
N ASP A 298 -8.63 12.81 -22.60
CA ASP A 298 -7.59 13.60 -23.25
C ASP A 298 -6.52 12.72 -23.95
N PRO A 299 -6.85 12.12 -25.12
CA PRO A 299 -5.97 11.20 -25.84
C PRO A 299 -4.58 11.79 -26.12
N GLY A 300 -3.53 11.07 -25.74
CA GLY A 300 -2.12 11.46 -25.90
C GLY A 300 -1.46 11.96 -24.61
N LEU A 301 -2.23 12.21 -23.54
CA LEU A 301 -1.71 12.57 -22.21
C LEU A 301 -2.05 11.48 -21.20
N PRO A 302 -1.17 11.20 -20.21
CA PRO A 302 -1.45 10.18 -19.20
C PRO A 302 -2.58 10.63 -18.28
N VAL A 303 -3.66 9.86 -18.20
CA VAL A 303 -4.81 10.10 -17.31
C VAL A 303 -4.99 8.90 -16.38
N PRO A 304 -5.12 9.13 -15.06
CA PRO A 304 -5.35 8.10 -14.09
C PRO A 304 -6.69 7.44 -14.33
N PHE A 305 -6.76 6.17 -13.98
CA PHE A 305 -8.00 5.44 -14.02
C PHE A 305 -8.28 4.70 -12.72
N LEU A 306 -9.56 4.40 -12.53
CA LEU A 306 -10.07 3.43 -11.58
C LEU A 306 -11.06 2.55 -12.34
N PHE A 307 -10.74 1.27 -12.49
CA PHE A 307 -11.59 0.29 -13.16
C PHE A 307 -12.00 -0.83 -12.22
N LYS A 308 -13.15 -1.43 -12.51
CA LYS A 308 -13.54 -2.73 -11.97
C LYS A 308 -13.46 -3.77 -13.08
N LEU A 309 -12.72 -4.84 -12.82
CA LEU A 309 -12.53 -5.95 -13.73
C LEU A 309 -13.25 -7.18 -13.20
N SER A 310 -13.68 -8.05 -14.12
CA SER A 310 -14.13 -9.39 -13.80
C SER A 310 -12.95 -10.24 -13.33
N GLU A 311 -13.12 -10.99 -12.24
CA GLU A 311 -12.06 -11.85 -11.70
C GLU A 311 -11.86 -13.14 -12.52
N THR A 312 -12.69 -13.41 -13.52
CA THR A 312 -12.63 -14.66 -14.31
C THR A 312 -11.97 -14.51 -15.67
N ASP A 313 -12.08 -13.34 -16.28
CA ASP A 313 -11.78 -13.12 -17.70
C ASP A 313 -11.41 -11.66 -18.02
N GLU A 314 -11.13 -10.84 -17.00
CA GLU A 314 -10.71 -9.44 -17.11
C GLU A 314 -11.73 -8.48 -17.75
N THR A 315 -12.91 -8.93 -18.16
CA THR A 315 -13.89 -8.04 -18.79
C THR A 315 -14.15 -6.82 -17.91
N VAL A 316 -13.99 -5.62 -18.48
CA VAL A 316 -14.22 -4.36 -17.78
C VAL A 316 -15.70 -4.26 -17.40
N VAL A 317 -15.99 -4.32 -16.10
CA VAL A 317 -17.35 -4.20 -15.57
C VAL A 317 -17.79 -2.75 -15.58
N TRP A 318 -16.88 -1.85 -15.18
CA TRP A 318 -17.01 -0.42 -15.34
C TRP A 318 -15.65 0.25 -15.31
N SER A 319 -15.55 1.41 -15.94
CA SER A 319 -14.30 2.17 -16.07
C SER A 319 -14.50 3.64 -15.77
N ARG A 320 -13.56 4.28 -15.08
CA ARG A 320 -13.49 5.74 -14.94
C ARG A 320 -12.07 6.23 -15.13
N TYR A 321 -11.92 7.23 -15.99
CA TYR A 321 -10.77 8.11 -16.00
C TYR A 321 -10.99 9.23 -14.98
N LEU A 322 -9.99 9.49 -14.16
CA LEU A 322 -10.02 10.46 -13.07
C LEU A 322 -9.30 11.71 -13.52
N GLY A 323 -10.03 12.82 -13.60
CA GLY A 323 -9.43 14.09 -13.97
C GLY A 323 -10.24 14.98 -14.91
N ILE A 324 -9.61 16.11 -15.26
CA ILE A 324 -10.00 17.02 -16.33
C ILE A 324 -8.83 17.29 -17.30
N PRO A 325 -9.08 17.66 -18.56
CA PRO A 325 -8.04 17.95 -19.55
C PRO A 325 -7.08 19.09 -19.15
N ALA A 326 -7.55 20.07 -18.37
CA ALA A 326 -6.73 21.22 -17.95
C ALA A 326 -5.48 20.85 -17.13
N GLU A 327 -5.43 19.61 -16.62
CA GLU A 327 -4.34 19.09 -15.80
C GLU A 327 -3.07 18.79 -16.63
N GLY A 328 -3.19 18.61 -17.95
CA GLY A 328 -2.04 18.46 -18.84
C GLY A 328 -1.26 17.14 -18.67
N GLY A 329 -1.87 16.15 -18.00
CA GLY A 329 -1.30 14.85 -17.68
C GLY A 329 -1.09 14.67 -16.16
N TYR A 330 -1.38 13.47 -15.66
CA TYR A 330 -1.15 13.11 -14.26
C TYR A 330 -0.01 12.12 -14.18
N GLY A 331 0.87 12.36 -13.22
CA GLY A 331 1.79 11.34 -12.72
C GLY A 331 1.68 11.37 -11.21
N ASP A 332 1.26 10.25 -10.63
CA ASP A 332 1.45 9.82 -9.24
C ASP A 332 1.13 10.81 -8.08
N PRO A 333 0.76 10.31 -6.89
CA PRO A 333 0.44 8.91 -6.55
C PRO A 333 -0.85 8.38 -7.19
N ASN A 334 -0.94 7.05 -7.33
CA ASN A 334 -2.17 6.32 -7.65
C ASN A 334 -2.34 5.19 -6.62
N ARG A 335 -2.80 5.52 -5.41
CA ARG A 335 -3.01 4.53 -4.33
C ARG A 335 -4.49 4.23 -4.17
N ILE A 336 -4.80 2.96 -3.93
CA ILE A 336 -6.17 2.52 -3.59
C ILE A 336 -6.22 1.72 -2.30
N LEU A 337 -7.27 1.98 -1.53
CA LEU A 337 -7.64 1.23 -0.34
C LEU A 337 -9.09 0.78 -0.50
N LEU A 338 -9.31 -0.53 -0.38
CA LEU A 338 -10.64 -1.10 -0.31
C LEU A 338 -11.03 -1.34 1.14
N LYS A 339 -12.20 -0.86 1.53
CA LYS A 339 -12.82 -1.18 2.81
C LYS A 339 -14.29 -1.47 2.58
N ASP A 340 -14.67 -2.73 2.76
CA ASP A 340 -16.04 -3.21 2.59
C ASP A 340 -16.61 -2.85 1.19
N ASP A 341 -17.59 -1.97 1.11
CA ASP A 341 -18.22 -1.48 -0.13
C ASP A 341 -17.65 -0.13 -0.63
N GLN A 342 -16.48 0.27 -0.10
CA GLN A 342 -15.88 1.59 -0.33
C GLN A 342 -14.50 1.46 -0.94
N ILE A 343 -14.24 2.33 -1.92
CA ILE A 343 -12.96 2.50 -2.58
C ILE A 343 -12.45 3.89 -2.20
N PHE A 344 -11.32 3.94 -1.50
CA PHE A 344 -10.60 5.19 -1.25
C PHE A 344 -9.45 5.27 -2.25
N TYR A 345 -9.40 6.36 -3.00
CA TYR A 345 -8.36 6.66 -3.96
C TYR A 345 -7.56 7.87 -3.47
N VAL A 346 -6.23 7.75 -3.53
CA VAL A 346 -5.32 8.86 -3.29
C VAL A 346 -4.56 9.13 -4.59
N GLY A 347 -4.76 10.34 -5.08
CA GLY A 347 -4.22 10.86 -6.32
C GLY A 347 -3.44 12.14 -6.11
N SER A 348 -3.22 12.84 -7.22
CA SER A 348 -2.80 14.24 -7.20
C SER A 348 -3.51 15.05 -8.28
N ALA A 349 -3.63 16.36 -8.04
CA ALA A 349 -4.38 17.26 -8.92
C ALA A 349 -3.98 18.72 -8.71
N ARG A 350 -4.04 19.53 -9.77
CA ARG A 350 -3.89 21.00 -9.73
C ARG A 350 -5.24 21.71 -9.68
N TYR A 351 -6.28 21.08 -10.22
CA TYR A 351 -7.62 21.62 -10.38
C TYR A 351 -8.66 20.74 -9.67
N SER A 352 -9.75 21.35 -9.22
CA SER A 352 -10.86 20.62 -8.62
C SER A 352 -11.68 19.87 -9.67
N TYR A 353 -12.01 18.61 -9.37
CA TYR A 353 -12.92 17.80 -10.20
C TYR A 353 -13.65 16.73 -9.38
N GLY A 354 -14.70 16.16 -9.96
CA GLY A 354 -15.62 15.25 -9.28
C GLY A 354 -16.86 15.96 -8.73
N SER A 355 -17.79 15.19 -8.18
CA SER A 355 -19.00 15.74 -7.58
C SER A 355 -19.57 14.73 -6.57
N PRO A 356 -19.75 15.11 -5.29
CA PRO A 356 -19.41 16.41 -4.68
C PRO A 356 -17.89 16.62 -4.50
N VAL A 357 -17.46 17.88 -4.46
CA VAL A 357 -16.03 18.25 -4.45
C VAL A 357 -15.78 19.49 -3.59
N GLU A 358 -14.76 19.43 -2.73
CA GLU A 358 -14.20 20.60 -2.04
C GLU A 358 -13.23 21.35 -2.97
N PRO A 359 -13.14 22.69 -2.90
CA PRO A 359 -12.19 23.44 -3.71
C PRO A 359 -10.72 23.11 -3.35
N THR A 360 -9.81 23.20 -4.32
CA THR A 360 -8.38 23.18 -4.05
C THR A 360 -7.96 24.41 -3.25
N VAL A 361 -6.86 24.29 -2.51
CA VAL A 361 -6.36 25.37 -1.65
C VAL A 361 -5.67 26.47 -2.48
N ALA A 362 -5.01 26.10 -3.59
CA ALA A 362 -4.57 27.01 -4.64
C ALA A 362 -5.40 26.76 -5.93
N PRO A 363 -6.43 27.59 -6.23
CA PRO A 363 -7.39 27.32 -7.30
C PRO A 363 -6.94 27.72 -8.70
N ASP A 364 -5.76 28.34 -8.86
CA ASP A 364 -5.27 28.85 -10.14
C ASP A 364 -4.57 27.79 -11.02
N GLY A 365 -4.46 26.55 -10.53
CA GLY A 365 -3.82 25.44 -11.24
C GLY A 365 -2.28 25.46 -11.22
N SER A 366 -1.66 26.43 -10.54
CA SER A 366 -0.20 26.56 -10.47
C SER A 366 0.46 25.49 -9.59
N ILE A 367 -0.27 25.00 -8.59
CA ILE A 367 0.22 24.16 -7.50
C ILE A 367 -0.51 22.81 -7.46
N LYS A 368 0.26 21.74 -7.29
CA LYS A 368 -0.24 20.36 -7.17
C LYS A 368 -0.62 20.04 -5.72
N HIS A 369 -1.76 19.40 -5.53
CA HIS A 369 -2.30 18.94 -4.24
C HIS A 369 -2.41 17.41 -4.25
N PHE A 370 -2.44 16.80 -3.06
CA PHE A 370 -2.94 15.44 -2.91
C PHE A 370 -4.46 15.47 -3.08
N LEU A 371 -4.96 14.50 -3.81
CA LEU A 371 -6.38 14.28 -4.05
C LEU A 371 -6.83 13.07 -3.23
N PHE A 372 -7.92 13.20 -2.50
CA PHE A 372 -8.59 12.09 -1.84
C PHE A 372 -9.98 11.97 -2.43
N SER A 373 -10.32 10.80 -2.95
CA SER A 373 -11.67 10.52 -3.46
C SER A 373 -12.19 9.24 -2.84
N LYS A 374 -13.49 9.23 -2.54
CA LYS A 374 -14.21 8.00 -2.20
C LYS A 374 -15.15 7.64 -3.33
N PHE A 375 -15.19 6.35 -3.66
CA PHE A 375 -16.15 5.76 -4.58
C PHE A 375 -16.88 4.59 -3.92
N ASN A 376 -18.09 4.31 -4.39
CA ASN A 376 -18.74 3.03 -4.12
C ASN A 376 -18.19 1.94 -5.08
N THR A 377 -18.56 0.68 -4.86
CA THR A 377 -18.12 -0.44 -5.72
C THR A 377 -18.73 -0.47 -7.12
N ASN A 378 -19.71 0.40 -7.41
CA ASN A 378 -20.24 0.64 -8.75
C ASN A 378 -19.49 1.77 -9.48
N GLY A 379 -18.51 2.38 -8.80
CA GLY A 379 -17.66 3.44 -9.32
C GLY A 379 -18.21 4.84 -9.10
N ASP A 380 -19.38 5.05 -8.49
CA ASP A 380 -19.90 6.41 -8.29
C ASP A 380 -19.05 7.17 -7.27
N ASN A 381 -18.67 8.40 -7.62
CA ASN A 381 -17.96 9.30 -6.71
C ASN A 381 -18.88 9.73 -5.57
N VAL A 382 -18.42 9.54 -4.35
CA VAL A 382 -19.15 9.88 -3.12
C VAL A 382 -18.70 11.25 -2.59
N TRP A 383 -17.39 11.51 -2.62
CA TRP A 383 -16.80 12.81 -2.31
C TRP A 383 -15.38 12.89 -2.84
N THR A 384 -14.88 14.13 -2.97
CA THR A 384 -13.50 14.44 -3.33
C THR A 384 -12.99 15.63 -2.49
N SER A 385 -11.78 15.47 -1.92
CA SER A 385 -11.11 16.46 -1.05
C SER A 385 -9.66 16.67 -1.48
N PHE A 386 -9.12 17.87 -1.21
CA PHE A 386 -7.75 18.23 -1.60
C PHE A 386 -6.90 18.64 -0.39
N LEU A 387 -5.72 18.03 -0.28
CA LEU A 387 -4.71 18.35 0.73
C LEU A 387 -3.50 19.00 0.07
N GLY A 388 -3.12 20.20 0.49
CA GLY A 388 -1.91 20.84 -0.06
C GLY A 388 -1.60 22.19 0.57
N SER A 389 -0.75 22.95 -0.10
CA SER A 389 -0.30 24.28 0.31
C SER A 389 -0.77 25.35 -0.69
N THR A 390 -0.85 26.60 -0.23
CA THR A 390 -1.12 27.76 -1.09
C THR A 390 0.10 28.25 -1.87
N SER A 391 1.31 27.79 -1.52
CA SER A 391 2.57 28.35 -2.04
C SER A 391 3.51 27.36 -2.71
N GLU A 392 3.26 26.05 -2.57
CA GLU A 392 4.11 25.01 -3.16
C GLU A 392 3.33 23.74 -3.46
N SER A 393 3.80 23.01 -4.47
CA SER A 393 3.29 21.68 -4.81
C SER A 393 3.63 20.67 -3.71
N ILE A 394 2.76 19.68 -3.56
CA ILE A 394 3.06 18.48 -2.78
C ILE A 394 4.34 17.80 -3.25
N VAL A 395 4.99 17.10 -2.32
CA VAL A 395 6.17 16.28 -2.63
C VAL A 395 5.69 14.93 -3.15
N GLU A 396 5.93 14.69 -4.44
CA GLU A 396 5.63 13.42 -5.08
C GLU A 396 6.46 12.27 -4.46
N PHE A 397 5.88 11.07 -4.37
CA PHE A 397 6.52 9.86 -3.86
C PHE A 397 6.92 9.90 -2.37
N SER A 398 6.34 10.83 -1.61
CA SER A 398 6.54 10.98 -0.15
C SER A 398 5.44 10.31 0.69
N GLU A 399 4.41 9.80 0.01
CA GLU A 399 3.19 9.30 0.63
C GLU A 399 3.21 7.81 1.00
N SER A 400 2.54 7.49 2.11
CA SER A 400 2.20 6.13 2.51
C SER A 400 0.93 5.62 1.83
N ASP A 401 0.75 4.30 1.79
CA ASP A 401 -0.57 3.70 1.60
C ASP A 401 -1.60 4.24 2.63
N PRO A 402 -2.81 4.65 2.21
CA PRO A 402 -3.86 5.04 3.15
C PRO A 402 -4.33 3.84 3.99
N LEU A 403 -4.67 4.11 5.26
CA LEU A 403 -5.08 3.10 6.23
C LEU A 403 -6.46 3.44 6.82
N TYR A 404 -7.41 2.51 6.73
CA TYR A 404 -8.69 2.64 7.45
C TYR A 404 -8.53 2.14 8.89
N LEU A 405 -8.66 3.04 9.86
CA LEU A 405 -8.55 2.75 11.28
C LEU A 405 -9.87 2.20 11.84
N SER A 406 -9.75 1.35 12.87
CA SER A 406 -10.87 0.85 13.66
C SER A 406 -11.68 1.95 14.36
N SER A 407 -11.11 3.15 14.51
CA SER A 407 -11.80 4.38 14.95
C SER A 407 -12.70 5.00 13.88
N SER A 408 -12.89 4.34 12.73
CA SER A 408 -13.66 4.85 11.59
C SER A 408 -13.09 6.13 10.98
N GLN A 409 -11.76 6.20 10.86
CA GLN A 409 -11.04 7.29 10.20
C GLN A 409 -10.09 6.73 9.15
N VAL A 410 -9.84 7.49 8.09
CA VAL A 410 -8.74 7.19 7.16
C VAL A 410 -7.51 7.96 7.61
N LEU A 411 -6.41 7.26 7.83
CA LEU A 411 -5.10 7.82 8.10
C LEU A 411 -4.26 7.79 6.83
N PHE A 412 -3.64 8.92 6.55
CA PHE A 412 -2.66 9.09 5.48
C PHE A 412 -1.43 9.81 6.03
N ARG A 413 -0.23 9.35 5.65
CA ARG A 413 1.03 9.95 6.11
C ARG A 413 1.84 10.40 4.90
N ALA A 414 2.28 11.65 4.90
CA ALA A 414 3.07 12.23 3.80
C ALA A 414 4.01 13.32 4.30
N HIS A 415 4.91 13.80 3.44
CA HIS A 415 5.69 15.00 3.72
C HIS A 415 4.84 16.25 3.49
N ALA A 416 4.89 17.16 4.47
CA ALA A 416 4.35 18.50 4.34
C ALA A 416 5.42 19.44 3.77
N SER A 417 5.03 20.72 3.69
CA SER A 417 5.77 21.73 2.95
C SER A 417 7.16 22.01 3.51
N GLU A 418 8.15 22.24 2.65
CA GLU A 418 9.51 22.68 3.06
C GLU A 418 9.48 24.14 3.55
N VAL A 419 8.70 25.01 2.90
CA VAL A 419 8.69 26.44 3.20
C VAL A 419 7.86 26.77 4.45
N SER A 420 6.68 26.15 4.58
CA SER A 420 5.70 26.47 5.62
C SER A 420 5.62 25.42 6.74
N ASN A 421 6.31 24.29 6.57
CA ASN A 421 6.30 23.15 7.48
C ASN A 421 4.92 22.49 7.68
N ARG A 422 3.89 22.92 6.93
CA ARG A 422 2.49 22.49 7.11
C ARG A 422 1.72 22.53 5.80
N PHE A 423 0.57 21.86 5.77
CA PHE A 423 -0.45 22.07 4.74
C PHE A 423 -1.30 23.30 5.08
N SER A 424 -1.78 23.99 4.04
CA SER A 424 -2.73 25.11 4.14
C SER A 424 -4.19 24.64 4.18
N SER A 425 -4.48 23.36 3.91
CA SER A 425 -5.80 22.76 4.12
C SER A 425 -6.24 22.90 5.59
N THR A 426 -7.54 23.01 5.83
CA THR A 426 -8.12 23.31 7.15
C THR A 426 -8.67 22.06 7.84
N PRO A 427 -7.95 21.47 8.81
CA PRO A 427 -8.49 20.40 9.64
C PRO A 427 -9.26 20.98 10.85
N ASN A 428 -10.09 20.15 11.49
CA ASN A 428 -10.77 20.54 12.74
C ASN A 428 -9.78 20.72 13.91
N LEU A 429 -8.66 20.00 13.90
CA LEU A 429 -7.62 20.06 14.93
C LEU A 429 -6.23 19.96 14.32
N VAL A 430 -5.30 20.78 14.80
CA VAL A 430 -3.87 20.64 14.51
C VAL A 430 -3.13 20.39 15.81
N THR A 431 -2.30 19.35 15.84
CA THR A 431 -1.42 19.05 16.96
C THR A 431 0.04 19.15 16.54
N ASP A 432 0.88 19.49 17.50
CA ASP A 432 2.34 19.58 17.40
C ASP A 432 2.89 20.70 16.50
N ASN A 433 4.17 20.99 16.75
CA ASN A 433 4.96 21.99 16.04
C ASN A 433 6.21 21.33 15.47
N ALA A 434 6.10 20.82 14.25
CA ALA A 434 7.25 20.34 13.50
C ALA A 434 8.14 21.50 13.03
N SER A 435 9.41 21.20 12.83
CA SER A 435 10.44 22.13 12.36
C SER A 435 11.39 21.43 11.39
N GLY A 436 12.06 22.22 10.54
CA GLY A 436 12.99 21.71 9.53
C GLY A 436 12.30 21.28 8.26
N ASP A 437 13.09 20.89 7.26
CA ASP A 437 12.61 20.61 5.90
C ASP A 437 11.77 19.34 5.86
N TYR A 438 10.69 19.36 5.06
CA TYR A 438 9.83 18.21 4.79
C TYR A 438 9.32 17.46 6.03
N PRO A 439 8.67 18.15 6.98
CA PRO A 439 8.13 17.50 8.16
C PRO A 439 7.08 16.46 7.78
N ILE A 440 6.93 15.43 8.60
CA ILE A 440 5.97 14.35 8.35
C ILE A 440 4.62 14.75 8.93
N ALA A 441 3.56 14.61 8.12
CA ALA A 441 2.20 14.90 8.52
C ALA A 441 1.36 13.62 8.56
N ASP A 442 0.76 13.32 9.71
CA ASP A 442 -0.31 12.35 9.87
C ASP A 442 -1.66 13.07 9.66
N VAL A 443 -2.35 12.71 8.59
CA VAL A 443 -3.59 13.32 8.10
C VAL A 443 -4.75 12.37 8.35
N PHE A 444 -5.71 12.81 9.16
CA PHE A 444 -6.91 12.03 9.49
C PHE A 444 -8.12 12.57 8.74
N LEU A 445 -8.74 11.74 7.91
CA LEU A 445 -9.93 12.08 7.15
C LEU A 445 -11.17 11.36 7.70
N ASN A 446 -12.31 12.04 7.63
CA ASN A 446 -13.62 11.43 7.85
C ASN A 446 -14.02 10.62 6.60
N PRO A 447 -14.18 9.28 6.69
CA PRO A 447 -14.51 8.46 5.53
C PRO A 447 -15.93 8.69 4.98
N ILE A 448 -16.82 9.31 5.77
CA ILE A 448 -18.20 9.59 5.36
C ILE A 448 -18.25 10.89 4.55
N THR A 449 -17.63 11.96 5.04
CA THR A 449 -17.75 13.31 4.47
C THR A 449 -16.57 13.74 3.62
N GLY A 450 -15.38 13.13 3.79
CA GLY A 450 -14.15 13.58 3.16
C GLY A 450 -13.44 14.74 3.89
N GLU A 451 -14.02 15.24 4.98
CA GLU A 451 -13.45 16.34 5.76
C GLU A 451 -12.17 15.92 6.51
N PHE A 452 -11.24 16.87 6.65
CA PHE A 452 -10.03 16.67 7.45
C PHE A 452 -10.33 16.84 8.94
N ASN A 453 -10.29 15.75 9.70
CA ASN A 453 -10.54 15.78 11.14
C ASN A 453 -9.35 16.36 11.91
N ARG A 454 -8.15 15.89 11.61
CA ARG A 454 -6.96 16.24 12.39
C ARG A 454 -5.70 16.14 11.55
N PHE A 455 -4.77 17.07 11.75
CA PHE A 455 -3.38 16.94 11.32
C PHE A 455 -2.45 16.88 12.53
N HIS A 456 -1.51 15.95 12.51
CA HIS A 456 -0.41 15.86 13.49
C HIS A 456 0.92 15.95 12.75
N TYR A 457 1.78 16.87 13.14
CA TYR A 457 3.05 17.14 12.46
C TYR A 457 4.25 16.70 13.30
N GLN A 458 5.21 16.03 12.66
CA GLN A 458 6.46 15.57 13.26
C GLN A 458 7.65 16.12 12.47
N SER A 459 8.68 16.61 13.16
CA SER A 459 9.93 17.01 12.50
C SER A 459 10.57 15.80 11.82
N ASN A 460 11.14 16.01 10.63
CA ASN A 460 11.86 14.98 9.88
C ASN A 460 13.37 15.05 10.18
N LEU A 461 14.14 14.14 9.58
CA LEU A 461 15.59 14.18 9.55
C LEU A 461 16.09 15.42 8.79
N THR A 462 17.27 15.90 9.18
CA THR A 462 17.89 17.05 8.50
C THR A 462 18.35 16.67 7.10
N SER A 463 17.98 17.50 6.11
CA SER A 463 18.41 17.37 4.72
C SER A 463 19.93 17.20 4.60
N PRO A 464 20.44 16.30 3.74
CA PRO A 464 19.71 15.56 2.69
C PRO A 464 19.03 14.27 3.16
N SER A 465 19.17 13.91 4.43
CA SER A 465 18.54 12.70 4.96
C SER A 465 17.05 12.95 5.20
N GLN A 466 16.21 12.02 4.75
CA GLN A 466 14.76 12.12 4.92
C GLN A 466 14.18 10.74 5.23
N GLU A 467 13.28 10.69 6.21
CA GLU A 467 12.46 9.51 6.49
C GLU A 467 11.09 9.68 5.85
N LYS A 468 10.59 8.63 5.20
CA LYS A 468 9.19 8.50 4.77
C LYS A 468 8.61 7.17 5.24
N THR A 469 7.30 7.09 5.27
CA THR A 469 6.57 5.87 5.60
C THR A 469 6.02 5.27 4.32
N GLU A 470 6.41 4.03 4.00
CA GLU A 470 5.89 3.31 2.83
C GLU A 470 4.52 2.71 3.16
N VAL A 471 4.43 1.99 4.28
CA VAL A 471 3.24 1.21 4.65
C VAL A 471 2.91 1.37 6.12
N MET A 472 1.61 1.46 6.42
CA MET A 472 1.08 1.42 7.78
C MET A 472 0.04 0.31 7.91
N ARG A 473 0.02 -0.36 9.07
CA ARG A 473 -1.02 -1.32 9.46
C ARG A 473 -1.46 -1.05 10.89
N GLU A 474 -2.75 -1.17 11.15
CA GLU A 474 -3.28 -1.16 12.51
C GLU A 474 -3.12 -2.56 13.11
N VAL A 475 -2.39 -2.66 14.22
CA VAL A 475 -2.20 -3.92 14.97
C VAL A 475 -3.41 -4.21 15.83
N CYS A 476 -3.98 -3.16 16.39
CA CYS A 476 -5.16 -3.13 17.24
C CYS A 476 -5.57 -1.66 17.40
N THR A 477 -6.72 -1.41 18.02
CA THR A 477 -7.31 -0.06 18.07
C THR A 477 -6.34 1.01 18.52
N GLY A 478 -6.01 1.92 17.60
CA GLY A 478 -5.13 3.05 17.87
C GLY A 478 -3.65 2.69 18.03
N LYS A 479 -3.22 1.47 17.70
CA LYS A 479 -1.80 1.07 17.68
C LYS A 479 -1.41 0.64 16.28
N LEU A 480 -0.31 1.20 15.79
CA LEU A 480 0.17 1.02 14.43
C LEU A 480 1.52 0.32 14.42
N VAL A 481 1.76 -0.39 13.33
CA VAL A 481 3.11 -0.71 12.85
C VAL A 481 3.32 0.06 11.54
N ARG A 482 4.51 0.64 11.40
CA ARG A 482 4.91 1.43 10.23
C ARG A 482 6.19 0.85 9.65
N LEU A 483 6.19 0.67 8.33
CA LEU A 483 7.37 0.40 7.54
C LEU A 483 7.87 1.72 6.99
N ASN A 484 8.95 2.19 7.58
CA ASN A 484 9.61 3.43 7.21
C ASN A 484 10.85 3.13 6.36
N TYR A 485 11.22 4.12 5.58
CA TYR A 485 12.37 4.11 4.72
C TYR A 485 13.11 5.43 4.88
N THR A 486 14.41 5.36 5.13
CA THR A 486 15.29 6.52 5.18
C THR A 486 16.15 6.54 3.93
N LYS A 487 16.14 7.68 3.22
CA LYS A 487 17.14 8.01 2.19
C LYS A 487 18.16 8.97 2.76
N PHE A 488 19.41 8.83 2.36
CA PHE A 488 20.52 9.69 2.80
C PHE A 488 20.93 10.72 1.74
N THR A 489 20.16 10.84 0.67
CA THR A 489 20.40 11.76 -0.44
C THR A 489 19.09 12.41 -0.90
N SER A 490 19.19 13.52 -1.64
CA SER A 490 18.05 14.17 -2.30
C SER A 490 17.62 13.48 -3.61
N SER A 491 18.29 12.40 -4.03
CA SER A 491 17.93 11.66 -5.24
C SER A 491 16.53 11.03 -5.11
N ASN A 492 15.76 11.06 -6.21
CA ASN A 492 14.47 10.38 -6.30
C ASN A 492 14.61 8.85 -6.33
N SER A 493 15.76 8.37 -6.82
CA SER A 493 16.14 6.95 -6.84
C SER A 493 17.45 6.76 -6.06
N PRO A 494 17.44 6.90 -4.73
CA PRO A 494 18.66 6.87 -3.94
C PRO A 494 19.18 5.43 -3.81
N GLU A 495 20.50 5.27 -3.85
CA GLU A 495 21.17 3.99 -3.58
C GLU A 495 21.55 3.84 -2.10
N GLU A 496 21.70 4.94 -1.37
CA GLU A 496 22.04 4.95 0.06
C GLU A 496 20.76 5.03 0.88
N THR A 497 20.29 3.85 1.34
CA THR A 497 18.99 3.71 1.98
C THR A 497 18.98 2.65 3.08
N GLN A 498 18.02 2.78 3.99
CA GLN A 498 17.73 1.79 5.03
C GLN A 498 16.23 1.72 5.28
N ILE A 499 15.79 0.59 5.84
CA ILE A 499 14.41 0.46 6.32
C ILE A 499 14.38 0.56 7.84
N SER A 500 13.28 1.04 8.38
CA SER A 500 12.96 0.84 9.79
C SER A 500 11.53 0.36 9.96
N ILE A 501 11.32 -0.48 10.95
CA ILE A 501 10.00 -0.90 11.40
C ILE A 501 9.80 -0.24 12.76
N GLU A 502 8.66 0.42 12.95
CA GLU A 502 8.30 1.00 14.23
C GLU A 502 6.88 0.65 14.63
N THR A 503 6.69 0.39 15.92
CA THR A 503 5.39 0.21 16.55
C THR A 503 5.06 1.44 17.37
N VAL A 504 3.96 2.12 17.07
CA VAL A 504 3.59 3.39 17.70
C VAL A 504 2.12 3.42 18.05
N SER A 505 1.73 4.29 18.98
CA SER A 505 0.32 4.63 19.15
C SER A 505 -0.04 5.71 18.13
N VAL A 506 -1.28 5.70 17.65
CA VAL A 506 -1.85 6.82 16.89
C VAL A 506 -1.73 8.07 17.78
N PRO A 507 -1.22 9.19 17.24
CA PRO A 507 -1.08 10.44 17.99
C PRO A 507 -2.41 11.01 18.46
#